data_AF-A0A060R5V2-F1
#
_entry.id   AF-A0A060R5V2-F1
#
_cell.length_a   1.000
_cell.length_b   1.000
_cell.length_c   1.000
_cell.angle_alpha   90.00
_cell.angle_beta   90.00
_cell.angle_gamma   90.00
#
_symmetry.space_group_name_H-M   'P 1'
#
loop_
_entity.id
_entity.type
_entity.pdbx_description
1 polymer ?
#
loop_
_entity_poly.entity_id
_entity_poly.type
_entity_poly.pdbx_seq_one_letter_code
_entity_poly.pdbx_strand_id
1 'polypeptide(L)'
;MKIFLKMSGVRIKNLQSAKPLIEQQFNEMEFVIDLPQPDATLKMSGAELKEAVGIKKHIHPLEEVDGLPGELEKKFDKAGGTITGDLRVLGDGRMKNLRVDEYLEVPELKYNRITATGNEFWVTDAGVVDDAWEDDDDMYVVELKSKEGEITINFQYKDILRGIFYTTDEDGQPTGFRTAYFEVTGIINETMFHCLPLNGIAPQRFMTLARQGNKTNPHRQGSIYLDGLHKWLRVLDGVKDERIDQKNIKVQLGDLSEINHPLFGQLQGYGALLENAYICGRLVQRNPDTGEDWIVGAVAVQGEQVFRYNSDGVCEPATITLTAAEFGITSPETARTWQYKDGQEWVDIPNTQLLTFELSPDSEIWRERRTLTLRYLACGVYYDIITITKVYDGEDAYSVRILSTNGTNLVLQDFV
;
A
#
# COMPACT_ATOMS: atom_id res chain seq x y z
N MET A 1 4.64 -70.95 -48.55
CA MET A 1 3.77 -71.94 -47.87
C MET A 1 2.49 -72.09 -48.68
N LYS A 2 2.34 -73.18 -49.44
CA LYS A 2 1.08 -73.52 -50.11
C LYS A 2 0.38 -74.56 -49.24
N ILE A 3 -0.72 -74.18 -48.59
CA ILE A 3 -1.49 -75.07 -47.72
C ILE A 3 -2.55 -75.77 -48.58
N PHE A 4 -2.48 -77.10 -48.69
CA PHE A 4 -3.54 -77.91 -49.29
C PHE A 4 -4.39 -78.54 -48.19
N LEU A 5 -5.63 -78.07 -48.03
CA LEU A 5 -6.64 -78.70 -47.17
C LEU A 5 -7.29 -79.85 -47.94
N LYS A 6 -7.12 -81.08 -47.47
CA LYS A 6 -7.76 -82.27 -48.04
C LYS A 6 -8.61 -82.95 -46.97
N MET A 7 -9.86 -82.52 -46.82
CA MET A 7 -10.88 -83.31 -46.10
C MET A 7 -11.68 -84.13 -47.11
N SER A 8 -11.89 -85.41 -46.80
CA SER A 8 -12.83 -86.27 -47.52
C SER A 8 -14.25 -85.73 -47.37
N GLY A 9 -14.75 -85.02 -48.38
CA GLY A 9 -16.18 -84.76 -48.55
C GLY A 9 -16.67 -83.31 -48.48
N VAL A 10 -15.81 -82.29 -48.27
CA VAL A 10 -16.27 -80.88 -48.22
C VAL A 10 -15.40 -79.98 -49.11
N ARG A 11 -15.98 -79.43 -50.18
CA ARG A 11 -15.36 -78.39 -51.01
C ARG A 11 -15.77 -77.01 -50.49
N ILE A 12 -14.82 -76.26 -49.93
CA ILE A 12 -15.01 -74.85 -49.54
C ILE A 12 -15.00 -73.99 -50.82
N LYS A 13 -16.11 -73.31 -51.13
CA LYS A 13 -16.23 -72.47 -52.32
C LYS A 13 -15.71 -71.04 -52.15
N ASN A 14 -15.73 -70.49 -50.93
CA ASN A 14 -15.05 -69.22 -50.61
C ASN A 14 -14.63 -69.15 -49.13
N LEU A 15 -13.63 -68.33 -48.81
CA LEU A 15 -13.02 -68.27 -47.47
C LEU A 15 -13.92 -67.62 -46.41
N GLN A 16 -14.80 -66.70 -46.80
CA GLN A 16 -15.71 -66.01 -45.88
C GLN A 16 -16.84 -66.92 -45.35
N SER A 17 -17.38 -67.80 -46.19
CA SER A 17 -18.43 -68.76 -45.82
C SER A 17 -17.92 -69.90 -44.93
N ALA A 18 -16.62 -70.16 -44.94
CA ALA A 18 -15.99 -71.19 -44.11
C ALA A 18 -15.61 -70.69 -42.72
N LYS A 19 -15.64 -69.37 -42.45
CA LYS A 19 -15.18 -68.78 -41.19
C LYS A 19 -15.84 -69.39 -39.94
N PRO A 20 -17.18 -69.56 -39.87
CA PRO A 20 -17.82 -70.15 -38.68
C PRO A 20 -17.46 -71.63 -38.48
N LEU A 21 -17.31 -72.37 -39.59
CA LEU A 21 -16.96 -73.80 -39.57
C LEU A 21 -15.50 -74.00 -39.16
N ILE A 22 -14.60 -73.15 -39.66
CA ILE A 22 -13.19 -73.13 -39.28
C ILE A 22 -13.06 -72.79 -37.80
N GLU A 23 -13.76 -71.78 -37.29
CA GLU A 23 -13.67 -71.40 -35.87
C GLU A 23 -14.19 -72.48 -34.91
N GLN A 24 -15.26 -73.21 -35.28
CA GLN A 24 -15.86 -74.25 -34.44
C GLN A 24 -15.11 -75.59 -34.50
N GLN A 25 -14.58 -75.97 -35.66
CA GLN A 25 -13.98 -77.29 -35.88
C GLN A 25 -12.45 -77.25 -36.04
N PHE A 26 -11.81 -76.08 -35.88
CA PHE A 26 -10.37 -75.90 -36.08
C PHE A 26 -9.54 -76.98 -35.37
N ASN A 27 -9.89 -77.27 -34.12
CA ASN A 27 -9.13 -78.16 -33.25
C ASN A 27 -9.08 -79.60 -33.79
N GLU A 28 -10.09 -80.00 -34.56
CA GLU A 28 -10.25 -81.35 -35.11
C GLU A 28 -9.68 -81.47 -36.54
N MET A 29 -9.27 -80.36 -37.16
CA MET A 29 -8.69 -80.38 -38.51
C MET A 29 -7.26 -80.93 -38.48
N GLU A 30 -6.96 -81.90 -39.35
CA GLU A 30 -5.58 -82.36 -39.59
C GLU A 30 -4.88 -81.44 -40.60
N PHE A 31 -3.70 -80.96 -40.20
CA PHE A 31 -2.79 -80.20 -41.03
C PHE A 31 -1.57 -81.05 -41.35
N VAL A 32 -1.27 -81.16 -42.65
CA VAL A 32 -0.05 -81.81 -43.14
C VAL A 32 0.99 -80.72 -43.40
N ILE A 33 2.14 -80.85 -42.76
CA ILE A 33 3.28 -79.93 -42.91
C ILE A 33 4.40 -80.70 -43.61
N ASP A 34 4.74 -80.25 -44.81
CA ASP A 34 5.89 -80.75 -45.55
C ASP A 34 7.16 -80.07 -45.01
N LEU A 35 8.09 -80.87 -44.50
CA LEU A 35 9.39 -80.38 -44.06
C LEU A 35 10.36 -80.26 -45.24
N PRO A 36 11.46 -79.48 -45.12
CA PRO A 36 12.44 -79.31 -46.20
C PRO A 36 13.17 -80.61 -46.61
N GLN A 37 13.02 -81.69 -45.84
CA GLN A 37 13.57 -83.01 -46.16
C GLN A 37 12.54 -83.80 -46.98
N PRO A 38 12.95 -84.42 -48.11
CA PRO A 38 12.04 -84.85 -49.17
C PRO A 38 11.04 -85.96 -48.81
N ASP A 39 11.12 -86.61 -47.64
CA ASP A 39 10.22 -87.71 -47.24
C ASP A 39 9.66 -87.60 -45.80
N ALA A 40 9.67 -86.40 -45.20
CA ALA A 40 9.13 -86.18 -43.86
C ALA A 40 7.89 -85.28 -43.88
N THR A 41 6.70 -85.88 -43.87
CA THR A 41 5.43 -85.17 -43.66
C THR A 41 4.98 -85.32 -42.21
N LEU A 42 4.82 -84.21 -41.50
CA LEU A 42 4.26 -84.19 -40.16
C LEU A 42 2.75 -83.94 -40.26
N LYS A 43 1.94 -84.76 -39.57
CA LYS A 43 0.51 -84.50 -39.38
C LYS A 43 0.28 -84.00 -37.96
N MET A 44 -0.41 -82.89 -37.83
CA MET A 44 -0.85 -82.38 -36.53
C MET A 44 -2.28 -81.86 -36.59
N SER A 45 -3.01 -82.02 -35.51
CA SER A 45 -4.34 -81.45 -35.34
C SER A 45 -4.27 -79.92 -35.13
N GLY A 46 -5.37 -79.22 -35.39
CA GLY A 46 -5.45 -77.78 -35.09
C GLY A 46 -5.37 -77.46 -33.58
N ALA A 47 -5.66 -78.43 -32.71
CA ALA A 47 -5.44 -78.29 -31.27
C ALA A 47 -3.93 -78.25 -30.94
N GLU A 48 -3.17 -79.19 -31.49
CA GLU A 48 -1.71 -79.25 -31.34
C GLU A 48 -1.03 -78.06 -32.01
N LEU A 49 -1.56 -77.59 -33.14
CA LEU A 49 -1.06 -76.38 -33.82
C LEU A 49 -1.32 -75.11 -32.98
N LYS A 50 -2.48 -75.02 -32.29
CA LYS A 50 -2.75 -73.94 -31.32
C LYS A 50 -1.87 -74.02 -30.08
N GLU A 51 -1.48 -75.20 -29.64
CA GLU A 51 -0.57 -75.36 -28.49
C GLU A 51 0.88 -75.01 -28.88
N ALA A 52 1.30 -75.42 -30.08
CA ALA A 52 2.64 -75.16 -30.60
C ALA A 52 2.86 -73.69 -31.05
N VAL A 53 1.81 -73.03 -31.58
CA VAL A 53 1.85 -71.64 -32.08
C VAL A 53 1.17 -70.66 -31.12
N GLY A 54 0.48 -71.17 -30.10
CA GLY A 54 -0.18 -70.36 -29.09
C GLY A 54 0.80 -69.41 -28.42
N ILE A 55 0.40 -68.15 -28.33
CA ILE A 55 1.20 -67.06 -27.76
C ILE A 55 1.54 -67.44 -26.31
N LYS A 56 2.71 -68.06 -26.09
CA LYS A 56 3.38 -67.93 -24.80
C LYS A 56 3.53 -66.43 -24.60
N LYS A 57 3.09 -65.91 -23.45
CA LYS A 57 3.46 -64.55 -23.04
C LYS A 57 4.98 -64.50 -23.03
N HIS A 58 5.57 -64.00 -24.11
CA HIS A 58 7.00 -63.80 -24.23
C HIS A 58 7.29 -62.51 -23.46
N ILE A 59 7.65 -62.66 -22.18
CA ILE A 59 8.26 -61.57 -21.41
C ILE A 59 9.73 -61.59 -21.80
N HIS A 60 10.13 -60.67 -22.67
CA HIS A 60 11.54 -60.43 -22.97
C HIS A 60 12.09 -59.40 -21.97
N PRO A 61 13.30 -59.59 -21.43
CA PRO A 61 14.06 -58.50 -20.82
C PRO A 61 14.18 -57.34 -21.84
N LEU A 62 14.08 -56.10 -21.36
CA LEU A 62 14.06 -54.89 -22.22
C LEU A 62 15.27 -54.82 -23.18
N GLU A 63 16.38 -55.46 -22.79
CA GLU A 63 17.64 -55.56 -23.52
C GLU A 63 17.55 -56.32 -24.85
N GLU A 64 16.55 -57.19 -25.02
CA GLU A 64 16.42 -58.07 -26.20
C GLU A 64 15.41 -57.55 -27.25
N VAL A 65 14.77 -56.41 -27.01
CA VAL A 65 13.80 -55.85 -27.94
C VAL A 65 14.44 -54.79 -28.83
N ASP A 66 14.97 -55.24 -29.96
CA ASP A 66 15.64 -54.37 -30.93
C ASP A 66 14.67 -53.37 -31.57
N GLY A 67 15.05 -52.09 -31.56
CA GLY A 67 14.22 -50.96 -32.06
C GLY A 67 13.26 -50.30 -31.05
N LEU A 68 12.98 -50.92 -29.90
CA LEU A 68 12.22 -50.28 -28.83
C LEU A 68 12.98 -49.13 -28.14
N PRO A 69 14.31 -49.22 -27.93
CA PRO A 69 15.12 -48.09 -27.49
C PRO A 69 15.01 -46.91 -28.45
N GLY A 70 14.98 -47.15 -29.78
CA GLY A 70 14.92 -46.08 -30.78
C GLY A 70 13.57 -45.37 -30.86
N GLU A 71 12.45 -46.07 -30.69
CA GLU A 71 11.12 -45.43 -30.65
C GLU A 71 10.83 -44.76 -29.30
N LEU A 72 11.38 -45.29 -28.20
CA LEU A 72 11.36 -44.62 -26.90
C LEU A 72 12.27 -43.38 -26.91
N GLU A 73 13.47 -43.47 -27.49
CA GLU A 73 14.40 -42.34 -27.65
C GLU A 73 13.81 -41.26 -28.56
N LYS A 74 13.11 -41.60 -29.66
CA LYS A 74 12.38 -40.60 -30.46
C LYS A 74 11.28 -39.88 -29.68
N LYS A 75 10.64 -40.54 -28.71
CA LYS A 75 9.68 -39.89 -27.80
C LYS A 75 10.34 -39.15 -26.63
N PHE A 76 11.62 -39.42 -26.36
CA PHE A 76 12.41 -38.85 -25.27
C PHE A 76 13.58 -37.99 -25.75
N ASP A 77 13.65 -37.60 -27.02
CA ASP A 77 14.86 -37.01 -27.61
C ASP A 77 15.18 -35.59 -27.13
N LYS A 78 14.32 -34.99 -26.30
CA LYS A 78 14.44 -33.61 -25.78
C LYS A 78 14.63 -32.56 -26.89
N ALA A 79 14.44 -32.91 -28.17
CA ALA A 79 14.63 -32.01 -29.29
C ALA A 79 13.47 -31.00 -29.42
N GLY A 80 12.36 -31.26 -28.72
CA GLY A 80 11.16 -30.42 -28.76
C GLY A 80 10.39 -30.63 -30.05
N GLY A 81 9.09 -30.91 -29.93
CA GLY A 81 8.18 -30.98 -31.06
C GLY A 81 7.38 -29.69 -31.22
N THR A 82 6.97 -29.37 -32.44
CA THR A 82 5.99 -28.30 -32.68
C THR A 82 4.60 -28.82 -32.30
N ILE A 83 3.93 -28.14 -31.38
CA ILE A 83 2.49 -28.34 -31.13
C ILE A 83 1.75 -27.37 -32.07
N THR A 84 0.84 -27.89 -32.87
CA THR A 84 -0.04 -27.08 -33.74
C THR A 84 -1.48 -27.17 -33.23
N GLY A 85 -2.17 -26.04 -33.12
CA GLY A 85 -3.54 -25.95 -32.58
C GLY A 85 -3.59 -25.55 -31.10
N ASP A 86 -4.76 -25.67 -30.49
CA ASP A 86 -5.00 -25.21 -29.13
C ASP A 86 -4.35 -26.13 -28.09
N LEU A 87 -3.64 -25.54 -27.13
CA LEU A 87 -3.04 -26.25 -26.00
C LEU A 87 -3.79 -25.87 -24.72
N ARG A 88 -4.47 -26.84 -24.10
CA ARG A 88 -5.09 -26.68 -22.78
C ARG A 88 -4.32 -27.47 -21.73
N VAL A 89 -3.83 -26.79 -20.70
CA VAL A 89 -3.16 -27.39 -19.54
C VAL A 89 -4.01 -27.05 -18.30
N LEU A 90 -4.37 -28.07 -17.50
CA LEU A 90 -5.19 -27.91 -16.29
C LEU A 90 -4.35 -27.89 -15.00
N GLY A 91 -3.01 -27.85 -15.12
CA GLY A 91 -2.04 -27.80 -14.02
C GLY A 91 -0.86 -26.89 -14.35
N ASP A 92 0.29 -27.12 -13.72
CA ASP A 92 1.44 -26.22 -13.86
C ASP A 92 2.27 -26.46 -15.13
N GLY A 93 2.50 -25.40 -15.89
CA GLY A 93 3.44 -25.38 -17.03
C GLY A 93 4.76 -24.70 -16.65
N ARG A 94 5.90 -25.38 -16.85
CA ARG A 94 7.23 -24.77 -16.74
C ARG A 94 7.85 -24.60 -18.11
N MET A 95 8.03 -23.36 -18.55
CA MET A 95 8.66 -23.02 -19.82
C MET A 95 9.91 -22.17 -19.56
N LYS A 96 11.02 -22.49 -20.22
CA LYS A 96 12.25 -21.69 -20.11
C LYS A 96 12.17 -20.39 -20.90
N ASN A 97 11.53 -20.43 -22.06
CA ASN A 97 11.30 -19.28 -22.94
C ASN A 97 9.86 -19.36 -23.47
N LEU A 98 9.16 -18.23 -23.46
CA LEU A 98 7.82 -18.07 -24.05
C LEU A 98 7.88 -16.90 -25.02
N ARG A 99 7.49 -17.12 -26.28
CA ARG A 99 7.34 -16.08 -27.30
C ARG A 99 5.92 -16.14 -27.83
N VAL A 100 5.23 -15.02 -27.80
CA VAL A 100 3.84 -14.86 -28.25
C VAL A 100 3.84 -13.82 -29.35
N ASP A 101 3.24 -14.14 -30.49
CA ASP A 101 3.32 -13.27 -31.68
C ASP A 101 2.25 -12.16 -31.69
N GLU A 102 1.10 -12.37 -31.04
CA GLU A 102 0.01 -11.38 -30.98
C GLU A 102 -0.26 -10.88 -29.55
N TYR A 103 -0.99 -11.63 -28.73
CA TYR A 103 -1.36 -11.21 -27.37
C TYR A 103 -1.36 -12.38 -26.38
N LEU A 104 -1.06 -12.08 -25.12
CA LEU A 104 -1.09 -13.01 -23.98
C LEU A 104 -2.09 -12.49 -22.95
N GLU A 105 -3.18 -13.22 -22.72
CA GLU A 105 -4.21 -12.90 -21.73
C GLU A 105 -4.05 -13.81 -20.51
N VAL A 106 -3.77 -13.22 -19.34
CA VAL A 106 -3.57 -13.95 -18.08
C VAL A 106 -4.15 -13.15 -16.90
N PRO A 107 -4.64 -13.83 -15.84
CA PRO A 107 -5.10 -13.14 -14.64
C PRO A 107 -3.98 -12.39 -13.90
N GLU A 108 -2.76 -12.96 -13.87
CA GLU A 108 -1.62 -12.38 -13.17
C GLU A 108 -0.29 -12.83 -13.78
N LEU A 109 0.63 -11.88 -14.06
CA LEU A 109 1.98 -12.16 -14.57
C LEU A 109 3.03 -11.72 -13.54
N LYS A 110 3.76 -12.65 -12.94
CA LYS A 110 4.84 -12.37 -11.97
C LYS A 110 6.21 -12.53 -12.63
N TYR A 111 6.90 -11.42 -12.89
CA TYR A 111 8.28 -11.41 -13.40
C TYR A 111 9.18 -10.48 -12.57
N ASN A 112 10.51 -10.67 -12.63
CA ASN A 112 11.53 -9.90 -11.89
C ASN A 112 11.27 -8.37 -11.78
N ARG A 113 10.97 -7.91 -10.54
CA ARG A 113 10.93 -6.53 -9.96
C ARG A 113 9.79 -5.57 -10.36
N ILE A 114 9.39 -4.77 -9.34
CA ILE A 114 8.30 -3.76 -9.26
C ILE A 114 6.90 -4.39 -9.23
N THR A 115 6.27 -4.34 -8.06
CA THR A 115 4.83 -4.61 -7.90
C THR A 115 4.06 -3.42 -8.48
N ALA A 116 3.55 -3.56 -9.70
CA ALA A 116 2.56 -2.65 -10.23
C ALA A 116 1.20 -3.01 -9.60
N THR A 117 0.88 -2.37 -8.48
CA THR A 117 -0.47 -2.43 -7.90
C THR A 117 -1.39 -1.54 -8.74
N GLY A 118 -2.70 -1.80 -8.71
CA GLY A 118 -3.70 -0.89 -9.32
C GLY A 118 -3.75 0.48 -8.63
N ASN A 119 -4.94 1.10 -8.58
CA ASN A 119 -5.09 2.44 -8.00
C ASN A 119 -4.72 2.53 -6.50
N GLU A 120 -4.87 1.44 -5.74
CA GLU A 120 -4.59 1.42 -4.30
C GLU A 120 -3.65 0.27 -3.91
N PHE A 121 -2.79 0.51 -2.91
CA PHE A 121 -1.97 -0.51 -2.25
C PHE A 121 -2.14 -0.42 -0.74
N TRP A 122 -2.47 -1.55 -0.11
CA TRP A 122 -2.79 -1.62 1.32
C TRP A 122 -1.78 -2.48 2.09
N VAL A 123 -1.35 -2.00 3.25
CA VAL A 123 -0.52 -2.73 4.23
C VAL A 123 -1.39 -3.07 5.42
N THR A 124 -1.97 -4.28 5.40
CA THR A 124 -2.94 -4.79 6.36
C THR A 124 -3.18 -6.30 6.10
N ASP A 125 -4.06 -6.92 6.88
CA ASP A 125 -4.53 -8.28 6.58
C ASP A 125 -5.33 -8.26 5.27
N ALA A 126 -5.03 -9.20 4.36
CA ALA A 126 -5.62 -9.26 3.03
C ALA A 126 -5.86 -10.70 2.59
N GLY A 127 -6.76 -10.89 1.62
CA GLY A 127 -7.04 -12.19 1.03
C GLY A 127 -7.79 -12.09 -0.30
N VAL A 128 -7.77 -13.16 -1.08
CA VAL A 128 -8.43 -13.23 -2.39
C VAL A 128 -9.57 -14.24 -2.31
N VAL A 129 -10.76 -13.82 -2.72
CA VAL A 129 -11.96 -14.67 -2.72
C VAL A 129 -11.80 -15.78 -3.77
N ASP A 130 -11.93 -17.04 -3.35
CA ASP A 130 -12.02 -18.19 -4.25
C ASP A 130 -13.47 -18.52 -4.60
N ASP A 131 -14.38 -18.42 -3.62
CA ASP A 131 -15.82 -18.52 -3.85
C ASP A 131 -16.61 -17.69 -2.83
N ALA A 132 -17.83 -17.32 -3.17
CA ALA A 132 -18.75 -16.63 -2.27
C ALA A 132 -20.20 -16.92 -2.64
N TRP A 133 -21.02 -17.19 -1.63
CA TRP A 133 -22.44 -17.45 -1.81
C TRP A 133 -23.27 -16.81 -0.70
N GLU A 134 -24.52 -16.53 -1.03
CA GLU A 134 -25.50 -15.98 -0.11
C GLU A 134 -25.92 -17.05 0.92
N ASP A 135 -26.07 -16.61 2.15
CA ASP A 135 -26.57 -17.35 3.31
C ASP A 135 -27.88 -16.69 3.78
N ASP A 136 -28.41 -17.09 4.93
CA ASP A 136 -29.61 -16.46 5.48
C ASP A 136 -29.40 -14.97 5.84
N ASP A 137 -30.49 -14.18 5.82
CA ASP A 137 -30.56 -12.78 6.29
C ASP A 137 -29.59 -11.79 5.58
N ASP A 138 -29.48 -11.86 4.24
CA ASP A 138 -28.60 -11.01 3.42
C ASP A 138 -27.10 -11.10 3.78
N MET A 139 -26.72 -12.14 4.52
CA MET A 139 -25.32 -12.45 4.82
C MET A 139 -24.71 -13.30 3.71
N TYR A 140 -23.39 -13.25 3.61
CA TYR A 140 -22.64 -14.03 2.63
C TYR A 140 -21.56 -14.83 3.33
N VAL A 141 -21.37 -16.07 2.89
CA VAL A 141 -20.19 -16.86 3.23
C VAL A 141 -19.15 -16.63 2.14
N VAL A 142 -17.94 -16.29 2.57
CA VAL A 142 -16.79 -16.05 1.70
C VAL A 142 -15.73 -17.10 1.99
N GLU A 143 -15.29 -17.81 0.96
CA GLU A 143 -14.14 -18.71 0.98
C GLU A 143 -12.95 -18.01 0.31
N LEU A 144 -11.83 -17.86 1.03
CA LEU A 144 -10.60 -17.33 0.43
C LEU A 144 -9.72 -18.45 -0.09
N LYS A 145 -8.98 -18.10 -1.14
CA LYS A 145 -8.00 -18.96 -1.78
C LYS A 145 -6.91 -19.36 -0.79
N SER A 146 -6.85 -20.65 -0.46
CA SER A 146 -5.75 -21.21 0.31
C SER A 146 -4.48 -21.32 -0.53
N LYS A 147 -3.34 -20.98 0.09
CA LYS A 147 -2.02 -21.19 -0.49
C LYS A 147 -1.29 -22.20 0.37
N GLU A 148 -0.80 -23.25 -0.27
CA GLU A 148 -0.07 -24.33 0.38
C GLU A 148 1.15 -23.77 1.14
N GLY A 149 1.16 -23.92 2.47
CA GLY A 149 2.24 -23.45 3.35
C GLY A 149 2.15 -21.99 3.84
N GLU A 150 1.12 -21.23 3.47
CA GLU A 150 0.82 -19.92 4.08
C GLU A 150 -0.34 -20.07 5.08
N ILE A 151 -0.25 -19.41 6.24
CA ILE A 151 -1.34 -19.35 7.21
C ILE A 151 -2.49 -18.60 6.55
N THR A 152 -3.58 -19.31 6.26
CA THR A 152 -4.74 -18.75 5.57
C THR A 152 -5.55 -17.89 6.56
N ILE A 153 -5.71 -16.61 6.20
CA ILE A 153 -6.59 -15.55 6.75
C ILE A 153 -6.46 -15.17 8.22
N ASN A 154 -6.16 -13.88 8.45
CA ASN A 154 -6.12 -13.21 9.75
C ASN A 154 -7.24 -12.15 9.88
N PHE A 155 -8.37 -12.34 9.19
CA PHE A 155 -9.57 -11.54 9.40
C PHE A 155 -10.27 -11.97 10.68
N GLN A 156 -10.82 -11.00 11.39
CA GLN A 156 -11.42 -11.19 12.70
C GLN A 156 -12.83 -10.63 12.73
N TYR A 157 -13.61 -11.10 13.69
CA TYR A 157 -14.94 -10.57 13.97
C TYR A 157 -14.92 -9.04 14.03
N LYS A 158 -15.87 -8.42 13.33
CA LYS A 158 -16.05 -6.96 13.17
C LYS A 158 -14.96 -6.24 12.37
N ASP A 159 -14.08 -6.95 11.67
CA ASP A 159 -13.22 -6.32 10.67
C ASP A 159 -14.08 -5.69 9.56
N ILE A 160 -13.64 -4.53 9.10
CA ILE A 160 -14.22 -3.80 7.98
C ILE A 160 -13.31 -4.01 6.79
N LEU A 161 -13.80 -4.72 5.79
CA LEU A 161 -13.07 -5.09 4.59
C LEU A 161 -13.44 -4.15 3.45
N ARG A 162 -12.44 -3.81 2.64
CA ARG A 162 -12.57 -3.07 1.39
C ARG A 162 -12.12 -3.98 0.26
N GLY A 163 -12.93 -4.08 -0.78
CA GLY A 163 -12.57 -4.77 -2.02
C GLY A 163 -12.73 -3.84 -3.21
N ILE A 164 -11.78 -3.87 -4.14
CA ILE A 164 -11.91 -3.24 -5.45
C ILE A 164 -11.90 -4.36 -6.48
N PHE A 165 -12.93 -4.39 -7.32
CA PHE A 165 -13.08 -5.43 -8.33
C PHE A 165 -13.63 -4.85 -9.63
N TYR A 166 -13.33 -5.56 -10.71
CA TYR A 166 -13.78 -5.21 -12.04
C TYR A 166 -15.22 -5.67 -12.23
N THR A 167 -16.11 -4.77 -12.66
CA THR A 167 -17.50 -5.11 -12.95
C THR A 167 -17.75 -5.20 -14.44
N THR A 168 -18.64 -6.11 -14.81
CA THR A 168 -19.23 -6.18 -16.14
C THR A 168 -20.73 -5.83 -16.06
N ASP A 169 -21.31 -5.34 -17.15
CA ASP A 169 -22.76 -5.24 -17.26
C ASP A 169 -23.41 -6.60 -17.54
N GLU A 170 -24.73 -6.63 -17.68
CA GLU A 170 -25.54 -7.82 -17.99
C GLU A 170 -25.12 -8.49 -19.32
N ASP A 171 -24.50 -7.73 -20.22
CA ASP A 171 -24.00 -8.20 -21.52
C ASP A 171 -22.52 -8.63 -21.47
N GLY A 172 -21.92 -8.66 -20.28
CA GLY A 172 -20.52 -9.05 -20.06
C GLY A 172 -19.51 -7.98 -20.47
N GLN A 173 -19.93 -6.74 -20.74
CA GLN A 173 -19.05 -5.66 -21.14
C GLN A 173 -18.39 -4.97 -19.93
N PRO A 174 -17.15 -4.51 -20.07
CA PRO A 174 -16.44 -3.69 -19.09
C PRO A 174 -17.25 -2.49 -18.59
N THR A 175 -17.62 -2.44 -17.31
CA THR A 175 -18.21 -1.23 -16.70
C THR A 175 -17.25 -0.48 -15.78
N GLY A 176 -16.04 -1.01 -15.59
CA GLY A 176 -14.97 -0.39 -14.80
C GLY A 176 -14.76 -1.09 -13.47
N PHE A 177 -14.27 -0.35 -12.47
CA PHE A 177 -14.02 -0.88 -11.12
C PHE A 177 -15.06 -0.34 -10.15
N ARG A 178 -15.53 -1.20 -9.23
CA ARG A 178 -16.36 -0.80 -8.09
C ARG A 178 -15.66 -1.12 -6.78
N THR A 179 -15.96 -0.31 -5.76
CA THR A 179 -15.50 -0.52 -4.39
C THR A 179 -16.63 -1.16 -3.60
N ALA A 180 -16.40 -2.33 -3.02
CA ALA A 180 -17.30 -3.01 -2.10
C ALA A 180 -16.77 -2.92 -0.67
N TYR A 181 -17.68 -2.88 0.30
CA TYR A 181 -17.36 -2.85 1.72
C TYR A 181 -18.10 -3.97 2.44
N PHE A 182 -17.40 -4.65 3.35
CA PHE A 182 -17.97 -5.77 4.10
C PHE A 182 -17.64 -5.64 5.59
N GLU A 183 -18.59 -6.04 6.43
CA GLU A 183 -18.33 -6.30 7.85
C GLU A 183 -18.23 -7.80 8.07
N VAL A 184 -17.16 -8.26 8.72
CA VAL A 184 -17.03 -9.66 9.14
C VAL A 184 -17.94 -9.91 10.35
N THR A 185 -18.93 -10.79 10.18
CA THR A 185 -19.94 -11.11 11.20
C THR A 185 -19.68 -12.44 11.90
N GLY A 186 -18.80 -13.29 11.38
CA GLY A 186 -18.43 -14.55 12.03
C GLY A 186 -17.26 -15.23 11.34
N ILE A 187 -16.44 -15.95 12.10
CA ILE A 187 -15.34 -16.76 11.55
C ILE A 187 -15.79 -18.22 11.57
N ILE A 188 -15.77 -18.87 10.41
CA ILE A 188 -16.14 -20.29 10.28
C ILE A 188 -14.91 -21.16 10.50
N ASN A 189 -13.83 -20.86 9.76
CA ASN A 189 -12.54 -21.52 9.90
C ASN A 189 -11.42 -20.65 9.28
N GLU A 190 -10.25 -21.25 9.00
CA GLU A 190 -9.07 -20.57 8.45
C GLU A 190 -9.25 -20.04 7.02
N THR A 191 -10.22 -20.55 6.25
CA THR A 191 -10.48 -20.11 4.86
C THR A 191 -11.83 -19.44 4.68
N MET A 192 -12.75 -19.57 5.64
CA MET A 192 -14.13 -19.17 5.50
C MET A 192 -14.63 -18.26 6.63
N PHE A 193 -15.39 -17.23 6.26
CA PHE A 193 -16.05 -16.31 7.20
C PHE A 193 -17.41 -15.84 6.67
N HIS A 194 -18.28 -15.46 7.60
CA HIS A 194 -19.52 -14.74 7.28
C HIS A 194 -19.26 -13.24 7.21
N CYS A 195 -19.88 -12.58 6.24
CA CYS A 195 -19.85 -11.15 6.12
C CYS A 195 -21.17 -10.53 5.68
N LEU A 196 -21.32 -9.24 5.98
CA LEU A 196 -22.46 -8.42 5.58
C LEU A 196 -21.97 -7.32 4.62
N PRO A 197 -22.55 -7.17 3.41
CA PRO A 197 -22.29 -6.04 2.53
C PRO A 197 -22.76 -4.71 3.14
N LEU A 198 -21.89 -3.71 3.19
CA LEU A 198 -22.21 -2.40 3.77
C LEU A 198 -22.74 -1.39 2.74
N ASN A 199 -22.46 -1.62 1.45
CA ASN A 199 -22.92 -0.75 0.36
C ASN A 199 -23.76 -1.49 -0.70
N GLY A 200 -24.36 -2.63 -0.33
CA GLY A 200 -25.25 -3.40 -1.20
C GLY A 200 -24.56 -4.13 -2.37
N ILE A 201 -23.23 -4.26 -2.33
CA ILE A 201 -22.46 -4.99 -3.33
C ILE A 201 -22.03 -6.32 -2.74
N ALA A 202 -22.54 -7.42 -3.29
CA ALA A 202 -22.20 -8.77 -2.87
C ALA A 202 -20.70 -9.09 -3.10
N PRO A 203 -20.09 -9.94 -2.27
CA PRO A 203 -18.74 -10.46 -2.52
C PRO A 203 -18.72 -11.26 -3.83
N GLN A 204 -17.61 -11.18 -4.56
CA GLN A 204 -17.45 -11.88 -5.84
C GLN A 204 -16.15 -12.66 -5.88
N ARG A 205 -16.18 -13.76 -6.64
CA ARG A 205 -14.99 -14.55 -6.94
C ARG A 205 -13.87 -13.69 -7.54
N PHE A 206 -12.64 -13.95 -7.11
CA PHE A 206 -11.42 -13.22 -7.46
C PHE A 206 -11.31 -11.79 -6.92
N MET A 207 -12.27 -11.32 -6.12
CA MET A 207 -12.15 -10.06 -5.41
C MET A 207 -10.98 -10.12 -4.43
N THR A 208 -10.15 -9.09 -4.43
CA THR A 208 -9.11 -8.92 -3.39
C THR A 208 -9.66 -8.05 -2.27
N LEU A 209 -9.61 -8.57 -1.05
CA LEU A 209 -10.09 -7.93 0.16
C LEU A 209 -8.91 -7.46 1.00
N ALA A 210 -9.02 -6.26 1.57
CA ALA A 210 -8.08 -5.71 2.54
C ALA A 210 -8.83 -5.19 3.77
N ARG A 211 -8.31 -5.42 4.97
CA ARG A 211 -8.87 -4.84 6.19
C ARG A 211 -8.55 -3.34 6.28
N GLN A 212 -9.58 -2.51 6.22
CA GLN A 212 -9.50 -1.07 6.42
C GLN A 212 -9.54 -0.69 7.91
N GLY A 213 -10.36 -1.37 8.70
CA GLY A 213 -10.58 -1.07 10.12
C GLY A 213 -11.31 -2.18 10.87
N ASN A 214 -11.85 -1.87 12.05
CA ASN A 214 -12.64 -2.80 12.87
C ASN A 214 -13.64 -2.05 13.77
N LYS A 215 -14.89 -2.50 13.85
CA LYS A 215 -15.94 -1.77 14.61
C LYS A 215 -15.70 -1.74 16.13
N THR A 216 -15.02 -2.74 16.69
CA THR A 216 -14.94 -2.95 18.14
C THR A 216 -13.51 -3.01 18.66
N ASN A 217 -12.60 -3.71 17.99
CA ASN A 217 -11.22 -3.93 18.43
C ASN A 217 -10.32 -2.73 18.06
N PRO A 218 -9.85 -1.93 19.04
CA PRO A 218 -9.02 -0.75 18.77
C PRO A 218 -7.69 -1.09 18.10
N HIS A 219 -7.08 -2.24 18.41
CA HIS A 219 -5.81 -2.66 17.80
C HIS A 219 -5.94 -2.99 16.30
N ARG A 220 -7.17 -3.13 15.81
CA ARG A 220 -7.49 -3.44 14.41
C ARG A 220 -8.21 -2.29 13.70
N GLN A 221 -8.20 -1.09 14.27
CA GLN A 221 -8.78 0.11 13.66
C GLN A 221 -7.78 0.88 12.77
N GLY A 222 -6.53 0.42 12.71
CA GLY A 222 -5.48 1.03 11.89
C GLY A 222 -5.12 0.22 10.65
N SER A 223 -4.74 0.94 9.59
CA SER A 223 -4.25 0.44 8.31
C SER A 223 -3.41 1.51 7.60
N ILE A 224 -2.57 1.11 6.64
CA ILE A 224 -1.75 2.03 5.84
C ILE A 224 -2.05 1.77 4.38
N TYR A 225 -2.22 2.82 3.58
CA TYR A 225 -2.43 2.66 2.15
C TYR A 225 -1.84 3.79 1.30
N LEU A 226 -1.61 3.46 0.03
CA LEU A 226 -1.21 4.35 -1.03
C LEU A 226 -2.36 4.44 -2.03
N ASP A 227 -2.64 5.65 -2.52
CA ASP A 227 -3.65 5.89 -3.55
C ASP A 227 -3.02 6.68 -4.70
N GLY A 228 -2.89 6.04 -5.85
CA GLY A 228 -2.31 6.63 -7.06
C GLY A 228 -3.24 7.60 -7.78
N LEU A 229 -4.56 7.43 -7.65
CA LEU A 229 -5.55 8.32 -8.29
C LEU A 229 -5.61 9.66 -7.57
N HIS A 230 -5.69 9.61 -6.24
CA HIS A 230 -5.79 10.78 -5.41
C HIS A 230 -4.43 11.31 -4.91
N LYS A 231 -3.35 10.58 -5.19
CA LYS A 231 -1.95 11.02 -5.04
C LYS A 231 -1.54 11.25 -3.58
N TRP A 232 -1.88 10.31 -2.71
CA TRP A 232 -1.45 10.34 -1.31
C TRP A 232 -1.07 8.98 -0.74
N LEU A 233 -0.28 9.02 0.34
CA LEU A 233 -0.06 7.97 1.31
C LEU A 233 -0.82 8.33 2.58
N ARG A 234 -1.58 7.40 3.14
CA ARG A 234 -2.28 7.59 4.42
C ARG A 234 -1.93 6.52 5.45
N VAL A 235 -1.74 6.98 6.68
CA VAL A 235 -1.76 6.14 7.89
C VAL A 235 -3.09 6.42 8.60
N LEU A 236 -3.87 5.37 8.81
CA LEU A 236 -5.19 5.45 9.41
C LEU A 236 -5.18 4.84 10.81
N ASP A 237 -6.04 5.38 11.68
CA ASP A 237 -6.40 4.76 12.95
C ASP A 237 -7.82 5.18 13.40
N GLY A 238 -8.44 4.39 14.27
CA GLY A 238 -9.79 4.62 14.76
C GLY A 238 -10.90 4.39 13.74
N VAL A 239 -10.64 3.69 12.62
CA VAL A 239 -11.63 3.44 11.56
C VAL A 239 -12.64 2.38 12.02
N LYS A 240 -13.90 2.81 12.21
CA LYS A 240 -14.99 1.99 12.78
C LYS A 240 -16.18 1.81 11.83
N ASP A 241 -16.11 2.38 10.64
CA ASP A 241 -17.12 2.23 9.59
C ASP A 241 -16.43 2.24 8.21
N GLU A 242 -17.22 2.04 7.14
CA GLU A 242 -16.75 2.00 5.76
C GLU A 242 -16.18 3.34 5.28
N ARG A 243 -16.59 4.45 5.90
CA ARG A 243 -16.17 5.80 5.55
C ARG A 243 -14.96 6.21 6.37
N ILE A 244 -13.87 6.51 5.69
CA ILE A 244 -12.70 7.10 6.33
C ILE A 244 -12.97 8.59 6.53
N ASP A 245 -13.25 8.99 7.77
CA ASP A 245 -13.36 10.40 8.13
C ASP A 245 -11.98 11.01 8.33
N GLN A 246 -11.89 12.34 8.23
CA GLN A 246 -10.64 13.07 8.48
C GLN A 246 -10.02 12.79 9.85
N LYS A 247 -10.85 12.58 10.89
CA LYS A 247 -10.39 12.21 12.24
C LYS A 247 -9.60 10.90 12.29
N ASN A 248 -9.80 10.04 11.29
CA ASN A 248 -9.13 8.76 11.16
C ASN A 248 -7.77 8.87 10.47
N ILE A 249 -7.52 9.97 9.77
CA ILE A 249 -6.27 10.20 9.04
C ILE A 249 -5.23 10.72 10.03
N LYS A 250 -4.30 9.85 10.44
CA LYS A 250 -3.22 10.19 11.37
C LYS A 250 -2.02 10.79 10.66
N VAL A 251 -1.76 10.30 9.44
CA VAL A 251 -0.75 10.87 8.56
C VAL A 251 -1.30 10.88 7.15
N GLN A 252 -1.08 11.98 6.44
CA GLN A 252 -1.26 12.07 4.99
C GLN A 252 -0.05 12.76 4.36
N LEU A 253 0.59 12.08 3.43
CA LEU A 253 1.65 12.65 2.59
C LEU A 253 1.14 12.69 1.16
N GLY A 254 1.30 13.82 0.47
CA GLY A 254 0.81 13.99 -0.89
C GLY A 254 -0.19 15.13 -0.98
N ASP A 255 -1.20 15.01 -1.85
CA ASP A 255 -2.24 16.03 -2.00
C ASP A 255 -3.07 16.13 -0.70
N LEU A 256 -3.23 17.34 -0.15
CA LEU A 256 -3.98 17.63 1.08
C LEU A 256 -5.30 18.35 0.80
N SER A 257 -5.67 18.54 -0.47
CA SER A 257 -6.80 19.38 -0.88
C SER A 257 -8.17 18.88 -0.42
N GLU A 258 -8.27 17.65 0.10
CA GLU A 258 -9.51 17.09 0.67
C GLU A 258 -9.63 17.24 2.19
N ILE A 259 -8.64 17.88 2.83
CA ILE A 259 -8.58 18.00 4.30
C ILE A 259 -9.05 19.38 4.73
N ASN A 260 -10.07 19.43 5.58
CA ASN A 260 -10.51 20.66 6.26
C ASN A 260 -10.07 20.64 7.72
N HIS A 261 -8.88 21.16 8.01
CA HIS A 261 -8.29 21.07 9.35
C HIS A 261 -9.00 22.00 10.36
N PRO A 262 -9.34 21.56 11.58
CA PRO A 262 -10.08 22.37 12.54
C PRO A 262 -9.39 23.69 12.93
N LEU A 263 -8.06 23.73 12.92
CA LEU A 263 -7.28 24.94 13.24
C LEU A 263 -6.90 25.78 12.02
N PHE A 264 -6.73 25.16 10.85
CA PHE A 264 -6.16 25.83 9.67
C PHE A 264 -7.17 26.02 8.54
N GLY A 265 -8.38 25.48 8.69
CA GLY A 265 -9.39 25.43 7.64
C GLY A 265 -9.00 24.50 6.50
N GLN A 266 -9.55 24.79 5.32
CA GLN A 266 -9.33 24.02 4.11
C GLN A 266 -7.85 24.06 3.68
N LEU A 267 -7.21 22.90 3.67
CA LEU A 267 -5.84 22.77 3.17
C LEU A 267 -5.83 22.72 1.63
N GLN A 268 -4.69 23.07 1.02
CA GLN A 268 -4.53 23.11 -0.43
C GLN A 268 -3.16 22.57 -0.84
N GLY A 269 -3.10 21.84 -1.96
CA GLY A 269 -1.86 21.38 -2.58
C GLY A 269 -1.16 20.25 -1.85
N TYR A 270 0.14 20.05 -2.16
CA TYR A 270 0.93 18.94 -1.63
C TYR A 270 1.62 19.29 -0.31
N GLY A 271 1.61 18.37 0.65
CA GLY A 271 2.29 18.55 1.92
C GLY A 271 2.34 17.30 2.78
N ALA A 272 2.67 17.50 4.05
CA ALA A 272 2.65 16.46 5.07
C ALA A 272 1.75 16.90 6.23
N LEU A 273 0.63 16.20 6.39
CA LEU A 273 -0.19 16.26 7.57
C LEU A 273 0.19 15.10 8.49
N LEU A 274 0.49 15.40 9.74
CA LEU A 274 0.61 14.47 10.84
C LEU A 274 -0.34 14.91 11.95
N GLU A 275 -0.86 13.97 12.73
CA GLU A 275 -1.83 14.24 13.80
C GLU A 275 -1.42 15.40 14.74
N ASN A 276 -0.13 15.51 15.02
CA ASN A 276 0.43 16.55 15.89
C ASN A 276 1.35 17.54 15.17
N ALA A 277 1.46 17.46 13.85
CA ALA A 277 2.32 18.37 13.09
C ALA A 277 1.77 18.59 11.69
N TYR A 278 1.58 19.86 11.34
CA TYR A 278 1.25 20.24 9.98
C TYR A 278 2.45 20.92 9.35
N ILE A 279 3.01 20.31 8.30
CA ILE A 279 4.15 20.87 7.58
C ILE A 279 3.65 21.34 6.20
N CYS A 280 3.53 22.66 6.08
CA CYS A 280 3.37 23.38 4.83
C CYS A 280 4.28 24.63 4.86
N GLY A 281 4.87 25.04 3.73
CA GLY A 281 5.75 26.21 3.68
C GLY A 281 7.26 25.93 3.91
N ARG A 282 8.06 26.94 4.29
CA ARG A 282 9.56 26.89 4.34
C ARG A 282 10.05 26.76 5.79
N LEU A 283 10.77 25.75 6.31
CA LEU A 283 11.77 24.77 5.85
C LEU A 283 13.22 25.30 5.97
N VAL A 284 13.87 24.91 7.07
CA VAL A 284 15.31 25.10 7.34
C VAL A 284 16.08 24.04 6.55
N GLN A 285 16.95 24.49 5.65
CA GLN A 285 17.64 23.67 4.65
C GLN A 285 19.05 23.34 5.11
N ARG A 286 19.43 22.05 5.12
CA ARG A 286 20.77 21.58 5.52
C ARG A 286 21.70 21.30 4.35
N ASN A 287 22.93 21.79 4.43
CA ASN A 287 24.00 21.46 3.49
C ASN A 287 24.82 20.24 3.96
N PRO A 288 24.91 19.14 3.18
CA PRO A 288 25.52 17.88 3.62
C PRO A 288 27.06 17.83 3.57
N ASP A 289 27.71 18.67 2.76
CA ASP A 289 29.17 18.63 2.56
C ASP A 289 29.90 19.66 3.40
N THR A 290 29.29 20.84 3.51
CA THR A 290 29.85 21.97 4.26
C THR A 290 29.21 22.09 5.64
N GLY A 291 27.97 21.64 5.79
CA GLY A 291 27.27 21.60 7.07
C GLY A 291 26.38 22.79 7.43
N GLU A 292 26.17 23.81 6.59
CA GLU A 292 25.38 25.00 7.00
C GLU A 292 23.87 24.93 6.69
N ASP A 293 23.05 25.43 7.63
CA ASP A 293 21.59 25.52 7.59
C ASP A 293 21.09 26.98 7.42
N TRP A 294 19.99 27.23 6.67
CA TRP A 294 19.31 28.55 6.63
C TRP A 294 18.08 28.58 7.54
N ILE A 295 18.05 29.51 8.51
CA ILE A 295 17.31 29.38 9.79
C ILE A 295 15.98 30.16 9.81
N VAL A 296 14.94 29.57 10.40
CA VAL A 296 13.67 30.24 10.78
C VAL A 296 13.82 30.77 12.21
N GLY A 297 13.67 32.09 12.43
CA GLY A 297 13.73 32.70 13.77
C GLY A 297 12.94 34.02 13.93
N ALA A 298 12.96 34.58 15.15
CA ALA A 298 12.17 35.70 15.67
C ALA A 298 12.98 36.48 16.73
N VAL A 299 12.46 37.63 17.19
CA VAL A 299 13.10 38.44 18.25
C VAL A 299 12.01 38.93 19.21
N ALA A 300 12.33 39.11 20.49
CA ALA A 300 11.46 39.75 21.48
C ALA A 300 12.22 40.76 22.33
N VAL A 301 11.55 41.82 22.78
CA VAL A 301 12.11 42.83 23.69
C VAL A 301 11.37 42.82 25.02
N GLN A 302 12.12 42.88 26.12
CA GLN A 302 11.59 42.86 27.48
C GLN A 302 12.29 43.89 28.37
N GLY A 303 11.57 44.43 29.34
CA GLY A 303 12.09 45.39 30.31
C GLY A 303 10.94 46.10 31.01
N GLU A 304 11.26 46.88 32.04
CA GLU A 304 10.28 47.76 32.67
C GLU A 304 9.80 48.82 31.67
N GLN A 305 8.54 49.23 31.78
CA GLN A 305 7.91 50.12 30.80
C GLN A 305 7.44 51.45 31.41
N VAL A 306 7.76 51.68 32.68
CA VAL A 306 7.23 52.84 33.40
C VAL A 306 8.30 53.49 34.27
N PHE A 307 8.51 54.79 34.08
CA PHE A 307 9.20 55.66 35.02
C PHE A 307 8.18 56.33 35.94
N ARG A 308 8.33 56.18 37.26
CA ARG A 308 7.41 56.78 38.24
C ARG A 308 8.08 57.93 38.96
N TYR A 309 7.42 59.08 39.02
CA TYR A 309 7.91 60.26 39.71
C TYR A 309 7.06 60.49 40.95
N ASN A 310 7.70 60.58 42.10
CA ASN A 310 7.00 60.89 43.35
C ASN A 310 6.62 62.38 43.44
N SER A 311 5.89 62.75 44.50
CA SER A 311 5.44 64.12 44.74
C SER A 311 6.55 65.16 44.88
N ASP A 312 7.78 64.73 45.16
CA ASP A 312 8.98 65.58 45.25
C ASP A 312 9.74 65.66 43.91
N GLY A 313 9.21 65.03 42.84
CA GLY A 313 9.78 65.02 41.49
C GLY A 313 10.92 64.01 41.28
N VAL A 314 11.14 63.11 42.24
CA VAL A 314 12.19 62.09 42.17
C VAL A 314 11.69 60.87 41.38
N CYS A 315 12.47 60.41 40.41
CA CYS A 315 12.11 59.31 39.50
C CYS A 315 12.63 57.94 39.98
N GLU A 316 11.75 56.93 39.99
CA GLU A 316 12.09 55.53 40.21
C GLU A 316 11.44 54.62 39.14
N PRO A 317 12.21 53.68 38.53
CA PRO A 317 13.65 53.54 38.66
C PRO A 317 14.39 54.73 38.02
N ALA A 318 15.64 54.98 38.42
CA ALA A 318 16.45 56.06 37.82
C ALA A 318 16.88 55.75 36.37
N THR A 319 16.80 54.49 35.95
CA THR A 319 17.11 54.01 34.60
C THR A 319 16.31 52.72 34.36
N ILE A 320 15.81 52.55 33.15
CA ILE A 320 15.17 51.31 32.70
C ILE A 320 16.13 50.59 31.77
N THR A 321 16.38 49.31 32.04
CA THR A 321 17.14 48.45 31.14
C THR A 321 16.19 47.60 30.32
N LEU A 322 16.28 47.74 29.00
CA LEU A 322 15.59 46.89 28.04
C LEU A 322 16.55 45.82 27.54
N THR A 323 16.04 44.61 27.33
CA THR A 323 16.80 43.47 26.85
C THR A 323 16.07 42.82 25.69
N ALA A 324 16.75 42.69 24.57
CA ALA A 324 16.29 41.93 23.41
C ALA A 324 16.75 40.47 23.49
N ALA A 325 15.91 39.56 23.05
CA ALA A 325 16.17 38.13 22.94
C ALA A 325 15.89 37.66 21.52
N GLU A 326 16.83 36.94 20.93
CA GLU A 326 16.74 36.43 19.56
C GLU A 326 16.44 34.92 19.60
N PHE A 327 15.42 34.47 18.88
CA PHE A 327 14.93 33.08 18.87
C PHE A 327 15.14 32.46 17.51
N GLY A 328 15.90 31.38 17.41
CA GLY A 328 16.18 30.77 16.10
C GLY A 328 17.04 31.64 15.17
N ILE A 329 17.64 32.72 15.68
CA ILE A 329 18.68 33.52 15.01
C ILE A 329 19.66 34.06 16.07
N THR A 330 20.86 34.46 15.65
CA THR A 330 21.83 35.17 16.50
C THR A 330 22.64 36.15 15.66
N SER A 331 22.48 37.44 15.94
CA SER A 331 22.94 38.52 15.08
C SER A 331 24.27 39.12 15.57
N PRO A 332 25.20 39.50 14.68
CA PRO A 332 26.41 40.21 15.09
C PRO A 332 26.09 41.65 15.49
N GLU A 333 26.87 42.24 16.39
CA GLU A 333 26.64 43.60 16.93
C GLU A 333 26.45 44.67 15.83
N THR A 334 27.23 44.62 14.76
CA THR A 334 27.10 45.56 13.63
C THR A 334 25.78 45.45 12.87
N ALA A 335 25.04 44.36 13.05
CA ALA A 335 23.72 44.13 12.46
C ALA A 335 22.58 44.28 13.48
N ARG A 336 22.89 44.81 14.67
CA ARG A 336 21.92 45.14 15.72
C ARG A 336 21.76 46.64 15.82
N THR A 337 20.53 47.11 16.00
CA THR A 337 20.29 48.55 16.17
C THR A 337 19.02 48.78 16.98
N TRP A 338 19.10 49.64 18.00
CA TRP A 338 17.90 50.18 18.65
C TRP A 338 17.46 51.46 17.96
N GLN A 339 16.15 51.57 17.79
CA GLN A 339 15.51 52.70 17.11
C GLN A 339 14.34 53.20 17.95
N TYR A 340 14.08 54.51 17.88
CA TYR A 340 12.88 55.10 18.47
C TYR A 340 11.95 55.64 17.39
N LYS A 341 10.67 55.68 17.73
CA LYS A 341 9.64 56.19 16.83
C LYS A 341 9.51 57.69 16.98
N ASP A 342 9.70 58.41 15.87
CA ASP A 342 9.50 59.85 15.79
C ASP A 342 8.47 60.18 14.70
N GLY A 343 7.23 60.47 15.12
CA GLY A 343 6.11 60.59 14.20
C GLY A 343 5.83 59.25 13.51
N GLN A 344 6.09 59.20 12.19
CA GLN A 344 5.93 57.99 11.37
C GLN A 344 7.26 57.28 11.07
N GLU A 345 8.40 57.88 11.42
CA GLU A 345 9.71 57.37 11.08
C GLU A 345 10.38 56.66 12.26
N TRP A 346 11.24 55.69 11.94
CA TRP A 346 12.12 55.03 12.90
C TRP A 346 13.51 55.63 12.78
N VAL A 347 14.01 56.17 13.88
CA VAL A 347 15.30 56.87 13.92
C VAL A 347 16.30 56.04 14.71
N ASP A 348 17.48 55.83 14.12
CA ASP A 348 18.58 55.10 14.76
C ASP A 348 19.07 55.82 16.00
N ILE A 349 19.21 55.07 17.09
CA ILE A 349 19.89 55.54 18.30
C ILE A 349 21.37 55.18 18.13
N PRO A 350 22.27 56.17 18.01
CA PRO A 350 23.67 55.89 17.77
C PRO A 350 24.29 55.11 18.93
N ASN A 351 25.24 54.23 18.61
CA ASN A 351 26.01 53.44 19.59
C ASN A 351 25.18 52.45 20.44
N THR A 352 24.09 51.90 19.87
CA THR A 352 23.20 50.93 20.53
C THR A 352 23.19 49.58 19.81
N GLN A 353 24.37 48.99 19.62
CA GLN A 353 24.52 47.69 18.96
C GLN A 353 24.40 46.49 19.91
N LEU A 354 24.14 46.75 21.20
CA LEU A 354 24.04 45.72 22.24
C LEU A 354 22.60 45.19 22.33
N LEU A 355 22.46 43.95 22.84
CA LEU A 355 21.16 43.36 23.15
C LEU A 355 20.45 44.09 24.30
N THR A 356 21.19 44.87 25.08
CA THR A 356 20.67 45.66 26.18
C THR A 356 20.71 47.14 25.83
N PHE A 357 19.65 47.86 26.17
CA PHE A 357 19.56 49.30 26.02
C PHE A 357 19.14 49.94 27.34
N GLU A 358 19.98 50.83 27.85
CA GLU A 358 19.69 51.59 29.06
C GLU A 358 19.06 52.92 28.68
N LEU A 359 17.84 53.12 29.15
CA LEU A 359 17.09 54.35 28.96
C LEU A 359 17.08 55.15 30.24
N SER A 360 17.54 56.39 30.18
CA SER A 360 17.37 57.37 31.25
C SER A 360 16.08 58.20 31.03
N PRO A 361 15.37 58.58 32.10
CA PRO A 361 14.24 59.49 32.00
C PRO A 361 14.61 60.84 31.36
N ASP A 362 15.84 61.31 31.50
CA ASP A 362 16.25 62.64 31.01
C ASP A 362 16.88 62.59 29.60
N SER A 363 16.81 61.43 28.93
CA SER A 363 17.38 61.26 27.60
C SER A 363 16.75 62.21 26.56
N GLU A 364 17.58 62.76 25.67
CA GLU A 364 17.13 63.69 24.63
C GLU A 364 16.12 63.06 23.66
N ILE A 365 16.10 61.73 23.52
CA ILE A 365 15.19 61.00 22.63
C ILE A 365 13.72 61.11 23.07
N TRP A 366 13.45 61.48 24.33
CA TRP A 366 12.10 61.75 24.80
C TRP A 366 11.49 62.98 24.12
N ARG A 367 12.29 63.97 23.69
CA ARG A 367 11.84 65.17 22.97
C ARG A 367 10.59 65.83 23.57
N GLU A 368 10.63 66.04 24.89
CA GLU A 368 9.53 66.62 25.71
C GLU A 368 8.25 65.77 25.76
N ARG A 369 8.27 64.53 25.24
CA ARG A 369 7.15 63.58 25.27
C ARG A 369 7.20 62.77 26.56
N ARG A 370 6.01 62.34 27.00
CA ARG A 370 5.82 61.45 28.16
C ARG A 370 5.82 59.96 27.79
N THR A 371 5.65 59.63 26.52
CA THR A 371 5.62 58.25 26.01
C THR A 371 6.60 58.11 24.85
N LEU A 372 7.35 57.02 24.86
CA LEU A 372 8.37 56.69 23.88
C LEU A 372 8.16 55.25 23.39
N THR A 373 8.11 55.06 22.07
CA THR A 373 8.07 53.73 21.47
C THR A 373 9.43 53.42 20.85
N LEU A 374 9.97 52.26 21.22
CA LEU A 374 11.28 51.76 20.83
C LEU A 374 11.14 50.44 20.08
N ARG A 375 12.12 50.13 19.23
CA ARG A 375 12.26 48.80 18.65
C ARG A 375 13.72 48.38 18.60
N TYR A 376 13.93 47.09 18.67
CA TYR A 376 15.22 46.47 18.42
C TYR A 376 15.18 45.74 17.09
N LEU A 377 16.17 46.00 16.23
CA LEU A 377 16.30 45.42 14.89
C LEU A 377 17.57 44.56 14.84
N ALA A 378 17.45 43.34 14.35
CA ALA A 378 18.49 42.32 14.24
C ALA A 378 18.59 41.79 12.81
N CYS A 379 19.82 41.70 12.29
CA CYS A 379 20.12 41.28 10.91
C CYS A 379 19.34 42.06 9.84
N GLY A 380 18.90 43.29 10.15
CA GLY A 380 18.14 44.17 9.26
C GLY A 380 16.70 43.73 8.94
N VAL A 381 16.26 42.57 9.41
CA VAL A 381 14.95 42.00 9.01
C VAL A 381 14.12 41.47 10.18
N TYR A 382 14.71 41.17 11.33
CA TYR A 382 13.97 40.69 12.50
C TYR A 382 13.88 41.77 13.57
N TYR A 383 12.68 42.05 14.09
CA TYR A 383 12.52 43.11 15.10
C TYR A 383 11.35 42.84 16.05
N ASP A 384 11.41 43.50 17.22
CA ASP A 384 10.29 43.62 18.15
C ASP A 384 10.22 45.03 18.76
N ILE A 385 9.03 45.43 19.24
CA ILE A 385 8.67 46.80 19.61
C ILE A 385 8.21 46.83 21.07
N ILE A 386 8.64 47.86 21.82
CA ILE A 386 8.22 48.11 23.20
C ILE A 386 7.90 49.60 23.42
N THR A 387 6.98 49.94 24.33
CA THR A 387 6.61 51.33 24.64
C THR A 387 6.83 51.62 26.11
N ILE A 388 7.35 52.81 26.43
CA ILE A 388 7.74 53.22 27.78
C ILE A 388 7.10 54.58 28.08
N THR A 389 6.57 54.74 29.30
CA THR A 389 5.83 55.93 29.71
C THR A 389 6.32 56.50 31.05
N LYS A 390 6.26 57.83 31.20
CA LYS A 390 6.51 58.55 32.46
C LYS A 390 5.20 58.87 33.18
N VAL A 391 5.12 58.57 34.48
CA VAL A 391 3.94 58.74 35.33
C VAL A 391 4.29 59.54 36.58
N TYR A 392 3.45 60.49 36.99
CA TYR A 392 3.71 61.41 38.10
C TYR A 392 2.66 61.25 39.22
N ASP A 393 3.11 61.17 40.46
CA ASP A 393 2.25 61.02 41.63
C ASP A 393 1.34 62.25 41.82
N GLY A 394 0.06 62.00 42.08
CA GLY A 394 -0.97 63.03 42.26
C GLY A 394 -1.69 63.45 40.97
N GLU A 395 -1.28 62.94 39.81
CA GLU A 395 -2.16 62.91 38.64
C GLU A 395 -3.15 61.74 38.82
N ASP A 396 -4.39 61.87 38.31
CA ASP A 396 -5.38 60.78 38.27
C ASP A 396 -4.86 59.64 37.35
N ALA A 397 -3.92 58.87 37.87
CA ALA A 397 -3.26 57.75 37.20
C ALA A 397 -3.61 56.48 37.97
N TYR A 398 -4.57 55.76 37.42
CA TYR A 398 -4.92 54.40 37.77
C TYR A 398 -3.68 53.44 37.54
N SER A 399 -3.29 52.40 38.33
CA SER A 399 -2.13 51.41 38.08
C SER A 399 -2.30 49.80 37.79
N VAL A 400 -2.66 49.20 36.61
CA VAL A 400 -3.54 47.97 36.44
C VAL A 400 -2.75 46.78 36.85
N ARG A 401 -3.16 46.15 37.96
CA ARG A 401 -2.60 44.88 38.39
C ARG A 401 -3.48 43.71 37.96
N ILE A 402 -3.03 43.01 36.92
CA ILE A 402 -3.63 41.75 36.44
C ILE A 402 -2.87 40.56 37.06
N LEU A 403 -3.59 39.62 37.69
CA LEU A 403 -3.11 38.29 38.10
C LEU A 403 -3.95 37.21 37.38
N SER A 404 -3.31 36.21 36.76
CA SER A 404 -3.96 35.17 35.93
C SER A 404 -3.75 33.76 36.51
N THR A 405 -4.80 32.92 36.48
CA THR A 405 -4.76 31.49 36.87
C THR A 405 -4.87 30.51 35.69
N ASN A 406 -5.04 30.99 34.45
CA ASN A 406 -4.92 30.20 33.21
C ASN A 406 -4.37 31.15 32.12
N GLY A 407 -3.16 30.87 31.65
CA GLY A 407 -2.27 31.82 30.97
C GLY A 407 -2.85 32.62 29.80
N THR A 408 -2.63 33.94 29.85
CA THR A 408 -2.69 34.90 28.75
C THR A 408 -1.25 35.34 28.46
N ASN A 409 -0.83 35.37 27.19
CA ASN A 409 0.33 36.17 26.77
C ASN A 409 -0.19 37.39 26.01
N LEU A 410 -0.70 38.35 26.79
CA LEU A 410 -0.55 39.78 26.52
C LEU A 410 0.42 40.28 27.60
N VAL A 411 1.48 40.98 27.20
CA VAL A 411 2.22 41.86 28.11
C VAL A 411 1.82 43.29 27.77
N LEU A 412 0.71 43.74 28.35
CA LEU A 412 0.50 45.14 28.70
C LEU A 412 -0.11 45.12 30.11
N GLN A 413 0.67 45.56 31.10
CA GLN A 413 0.09 46.21 32.26
C GLN A 413 0.07 47.69 31.94
N ASP A 414 -1.06 48.21 31.44
CA ASP A 414 -1.35 49.64 31.54
C ASP A 414 -2.53 49.82 32.51
N PHE A 415 -2.20 50.21 33.75
CA PHE A 415 -2.90 51.25 34.58
C PHE A 415 -4.38 50.98 35.17
N VAL A 416 -4.59 50.91 36.55
CA VAL A 416 -5.39 50.11 37.65
C VAL A 416 -4.79 49.42 38.94
#